data_AF-A0A660VDH8-F1
#
_entry.id   AF-A0A660VDH8-F1
#
_cell.length_a   1.000
_cell.length_b   1.000
_cell.length_c   1.000
_cell.angle_alpha   90.00
_cell.angle_beta   90.00
_cell.angle_gamma   90.00
#
_symmetry.space_group_name_H-M   'P 1'
#
loop_
_entity.id
_entity.type
_entity.pdbx_description
1 polymer ?
#
loop_
_entity_poly.entity_id
_entity_poly.type
_entity_poly.pdbx_seq_one_letter_code
_entity_poly.pdbx_strand_id
1 'polypeptide(L)'
;MRRVVAYIEQVLAVGFVVVAAWLVWEASDWWILCGYVERARVAFHSGLLNAALAQVDEALARSDTPAVHQMRASILSAQLEFAAAAEEFAQVLKKTPTSSAAKIGLATCVLETLPDDRKAAERARVHAKALLEGADAEDAKVALAAIALSENSIRQAEQLLQAVRTSRLTLHALIAYHITRSQVESLLGCHLEAMACARRAVALLPKRYGRSPKQCSGLYHRAFTCAVDCLVNAAVRYAQSATHNSFPRVAAEIEKNFGRNAHQNFGIAANFWKDHHQTFLVYLALGNAAYRARRYEEALRCYKEALRRRPRKRPHLLWTVLLNRALTYRALSSTSGLPAGVRRRYLRQASQCYEQVAFDRKAAERLRYWAHLAAAQCLFEMNDFSAARRHAQRALQLANTHKGLSQTVPLLAMAVCADKAGKTASAIKLYRRVLGAGGLRNAADVRRRIAQLQRRKKR
;
A
#
# COMPACT_ATOMS: atom_id res chain seq x y z
N MET A 1 30.27 3.45 85.74
CA MET A 1 29.34 2.78 84.79
C MET A 1 28.30 3.72 84.17
N ARG A 2 27.51 4.50 84.92
CA ARG A 2 26.44 5.37 84.35
C ARG A 2 26.88 6.34 83.24
N ARG A 3 28.08 6.95 83.34
CA ARG A 3 28.60 7.84 82.28
C ARG A 3 29.00 7.12 80.99
N VAL A 4 29.43 5.86 81.09
CA VAL A 4 29.79 5.03 79.92
C VAL A 4 28.52 4.56 79.20
N VAL A 5 27.49 4.18 79.95
CA VAL A 5 26.18 3.82 79.40
C VAL A 5 25.53 5.01 78.68
N ALA A 6 25.52 6.20 79.29
CA ALA A 6 24.99 7.41 78.66
C ALA A 6 25.75 7.80 77.37
N TYR A 7 27.07 7.59 77.32
CA TYR A 7 27.86 7.83 76.12
C TYR A 7 27.55 6.82 75.01
N ILE A 8 27.38 5.54 75.35
CA ILE A 8 26.97 4.49 74.40
C ILE A 8 25.57 4.78 73.85
N GLU A 9 24.63 5.19 74.71
CA GLU A 9 23.27 5.59 74.29
C GLU A 9 23.30 6.80 73.34
N GLN A 10 24.16 7.79 73.60
CA GLN A 10 24.32 8.95 72.71
C GLN A 10 24.93 8.55 71.36
N VAL A 11 25.94 7.69 71.34
CA VAL A 11 26.55 7.21 70.08
C VAL A 11 25.57 6.36 69.27
N LEU A 12 24.78 5.51 69.93
CA LEU A 12 23.72 4.73 69.27
C LEU A 12 22.60 5.63 68.75
N ALA A 13 22.20 6.66 69.50
CA ALA A 13 21.20 7.63 69.06
C ALA A 13 21.68 8.43 67.83
N VAL A 14 22.93 8.89 67.82
CA VAL A 14 23.53 9.57 66.65
C VAL A 14 23.64 8.61 65.47
N GLY A 15 24.08 7.37 65.70
CA GLY A 15 24.14 6.34 64.66
C GLY A 15 22.75 6.07 64.05
N PHE A 16 21.71 6.00 64.87
CA PHE A 16 20.33 5.81 64.42
C PHE A 16 19.84 7.01 63.59
N VAL A 17 20.13 8.24 64.00
CA VAL A 17 19.76 9.45 63.24
C VAL A 17 20.47 9.50 61.88
N VAL A 18 21.76 9.14 61.82
CA VAL A 18 22.51 9.10 60.56
C VAL A 18 21.94 8.04 59.61
N VAL A 19 21.64 6.85 60.12
CA VAL A 19 21.01 5.78 59.31
C VAL A 19 19.61 6.20 58.85
N ALA A 20 18.80 6.81 59.73
CA ALA A 20 17.47 7.29 59.37
C ALA A 20 17.53 8.39 58.30
N ALA A 21 18.45 9.35 58.42
CA ALA A 21 18.65 10.40 57.42
C ALA A 21 19.10 9.82 56.06
N TRP A 22 20.00 8.84 56.07
CA TRP A 22 20.43 8.14 54.86
C TRP A 22 19.28 7.37 54.19
N LEU A 23 18.45 6.67 54.97
CA LEU A 23 17.27 5.97 54.44
C LEU A 23 16.22 6.93 53.84
N VAL A 24 16.00 8.09 54.46
CA VAL A 24 15.10 9.12 53.93
C VAL A 24 15.65 9.71 52.62
N TRP A 25 16.96 9.92 52.54
CA TRP A 25 17.63 10.37 51.32
C TRP A 25 17.46 9.36 50.18
N GLU A 26 17.80 8.09 50.43
CA GLU A 26 17.63 6.99 49.45
C GLU A 26 16.18 6.82 49.00
N ALA A 27 15.22 6.90 49.94
CA ALA A 27 13.80 6.83 49.61
C ALA A 27 13.34 8.02 48.76
N SER A 28 13.86 9.21 49.02
CA SER A 28 13.57 10.42 48.24
C SER A 28 14.13 10.33 46.83
N ASP A 29 15.39 9.91 46.69
CA ASP A 29 16.04 9.71 45.38
C ASP A 29 15.31 8.64 44.56
N TRP A 30 14.91 7.54 45.19
CA TRP A 30 14.13 6.49 44.54
C TRP A 30 12.75 6.97 44.10
N TRP A 31 12.06 7.76 44.93
CA TRP A 31 10.77 8.37 44.57
C TRP A 31 10.92 9.29 43.35
N ILE A 32 11.96 10.14 43.34
CA ILE A 32 12.24 11.06 42.24
C ILE A 32 12.52 10.28 40.95
N LEU A 33 13.34 9.23 41.03
CA LEU A 33 13.65 8.34 39.90
C LEU A 33 12.39 7.69 39.34
N CYS A 34 11.53 7.12 40.19
CA CYS A 34 10.23 6.58 39.78
C CYS A 34 9.35 7.66 39.10
N GLY A 35 9.39 8.89 39.61
CA GLY A 35 8.71 10.03 38.99
C GLY A 35 9.15 10.30 37.55
N TYR A 36 10.46 10.29 37.27
CA TYR A 36 10.99 10.45 35.92
C TYR A 36 10.59 9.28 35.00
N VAL A 37 10.71 8.04 35.48
CA VAL A 37 10.35 6.84 34.71
C VAL A 37 8.86 6.83 34.35
N GLU A 38 7.96 7.15 35.28
CA GLU A 38 6.53 7.20 34.99
C GLU A 38 6.17 8.37 34.06
N ARG A 39 6.79 9.55 34.21
CA ARG A 39 6.61 10.65 33.26
C ARG A 39 7.08 10.27 31.86
N ALA A 40 8.24 9.64 31.75
CA ALA A 40 8.76 9.13 30.50
C ALA A 40 7.80 8.09 29.88
N ARG A 41 7.20 7.22 30.69
CA ARG A 41 6.27 6.18 30.23
C ARG A 41 4.99 6.82 29.71
N VAL A 42 4.43 7.79 30.42
CA VAL A 42 3.25 8.54 29.98
C VAL A 42 3.56 9.31 28.69
N ALA A 43 4.71 9.97 28.60
CA ALA A 43 5.14 10.68 27.40
C ALA A 43 5.30 9.72 26.20
N PHE A 44 5.91 8.55 26.41
CA PHE A 44 6.11 7.53 25.40
C PHE A 44 4.78 7.00 24.84
N HIS A 45 3.85 6.60 25.70
CA HIS A 45 2.51 6.15 25.27
C HIS A 45 1.69 7.28 24.63
N SER A 46 2.00 8.53 24.96
CA SER A 46 1.41 9.72 24.34
C SER A 46 2.08 10.12 23.01
N GLY A 47 3.19 9.48 22.63
CA GLY A 47 3.92 9.77 21.38
C GLY A 47 4.89 10.92 21.43
N LEU A 48 5.12 11.48 22.62
CA LEU A 48 6.04 12.58 22.84
C LEU A 48 7.45 12.01 23.01
N LEU A 49 7.99 11.39 21.96
CA LEU A 49 9.23 10.61 22.03
C LEU A 49 10.43 11.44 22.52
N ASN A 50 10.56 12.69 22.06
CA ASN A 50 11.63 13.58 22.51
C ASN A 50 11.49 13.96 24.00
N ALA A 51 10.26 14.20 24.48
CA ALA A 51 10.01 14.48 25.89
C ALA A 51 10.24 13.23 26.75
N ALA A 52 9.86 12.05 26.26
CA ALA A 52 10.13 10.78 26.91
C ALA A 52 11.64 10.55 27.03
N LEU A 53 12.40 10.77 25.96
CA LEU A 53 13.85 10.61 25.96
C LEU A 53 14.53 11.55 26.96
N ALA A 54 14.14 12.83 26.99
CA ALA A 54 14.68 13.79 27.96
C ALA A 54 14.42 13.37 29.41
N GLN A 55 13.24 12.82 29.73
CA GLN A 55 12.95 12.31 31.08
C GLN A 55 13.77 11.04 31.41
N VAL A 56 14.11 10.22 30.42
CA VAL A 56 14.95 9.02 30.62
C VAL A 56 16.42 9.38 30.76
N ASP A 57 16.93 10.34 30.00
CA ASP A 57 18.32 10.81 30.15
C ASP A 57 18.53 11.44 31.54
N GLU A 58 17.54 12.18 32.06
CA GLU A 58 17.50 12.68 33.44
C GLU A 58 17.47 11.57 34.50
N ALA A 59 16.84 10.43 34.20
CA ALA A 59 16.82 9.26 35.07
C ALA A 59 18.18 8.55 35.06
N LEU A 60 18.82 8.41 33.89
CA LEU A 60 20.15 7.80 33.76
C LEU A 60 21.24 8.63 34.42
N ALA A 61 21.15 9.96 34.36
CA ALA A 61 22.08 10.86 35.05
C ALA A 61 22.08 10.64 36.58
N ARG A 62 20.98 10.13 37.14
CA ARG A 62 20.84 9.80 38.57
C ARG A 62 21.15 8.33 38.87
N SER A 63 20.77 7.41 37.98
CA SER A 63 20.91 5.97 38.22
C SER A 63 21.10 5.16 36.93
N ASP A 64 22.28 4.53 36.78
CA ASP A 64 22.55 3.55 35.72
C ASP A 64 21.94 2.19 36.10
N THR A 65 20.70 1.96 35.67
CA THR A 65 20.02 0.68 35.84
C THR A 65 19.65 0.07 34.49
N PRO A 66 19.69 -1.28 34.35
CA PRO A 66 19.29 -1.95 33.11
C PRO A 66 17.86 -1.62 32.67
N ALA A 67 16.95 -1.35 33.62
CA ALA A 67 15.56 -1.01 33.33
C ALA A 67 15.42 0.36 32.62
N VAL A 68 16.21 1.35 33.05
CA VAL A 68 16.20 2.69 32.43
C VAL A 68 16.87 2.64 31.07
N HIS A 69 17.97 1.89 30.91
CA HIS A 69 18.59 1.62 29.60
C HIS A 69 17.64 0.92 28.63
N GLN A 70 16.88 -0.08 29.09
CA GLN A 70 15.86 -0.76 28.28
C GLN A 70 14.76 0.21 27.81
N MET A 71 14.37 1.15 28.68
CA MET A 71 13.38 2.17 28.34
C MET A 71 13.94 3.17 27.32
N ARG A 72 15.19 3.62 27.48
CA ARG A 72 15.90 4.46 26.51
C ARG A 72 15.96 3.79 25.14
N ALA A 73 16.39 2.53 25.09
CA ALA A 73 16.46 1.72 23.88
C ALA A 73 15.10 1.64 23.17
N SER A 74 14.02 1.44 23.94
CA SER A 74 12.65 1.38 23.41
C SER A 74 12.19 2.72 22.81
N ILE A 75 12.56 3.84 23.43
CA ILE A 75 12.26 5.19 22.92
C ILE A 75 13.06 5.48 21.64
N LEU A 76 14.36 5.17 21.63
CA LEU A 76 15.23 5.33 20.46
C LEU A 76 14.73 4.48 19.27
N SER A 77 14.36 3.22 19.52
CA SER A 77 13.75 2.35 18.51
C SER A 77 12.43 2.93 17.99
N ALA A 78 11.60 3.52 18.86
CA ALA A 78 10.38 4.20 18.44
C ALA A 78 10.65 5.47 17.60
N GLN A 79 11.79 6.13 17.80
CA GLN A 79 12.26 7.24 16.97
C GLN A 79 12.90 6.78 15.64
N LEU A 80 13.08 5.47 15.46
CA LEU A 80 13.78 4.81 14.33
C LEU A 80 15.31 4.95 14.39
N GLU A 81 15.87 5.30 15.56
CA GLU A 81 17.31 5.32 15.81
C GLU A 81 17.81 3.92 16.19
N PHE A 82 17.72 2.98 15.24
CA PHE A 82 17.89 1.55 15.50
C PHE A 82 19.32 1.15 15.90
N ALA A 83 20.34 1.84 15.38
CA ALA A 83 21.73 1.53 15.74
C ALA A 83 22.00 1.85 17.23
N ALA A 84 21.63 3.06 17.67
CA ALA A 84 21.75 3.47 19.07
C ALA A 84 20.87 2.60 20.00
N ALA A 85 19.66 2.26 19.57
CA ALA A 85 18.79 1.36 20.32
C ALA A 85 19.39 -0.05 20.47
N ALA A 86 20.03 -0.59 19.43
CA ALA A 86 20.66 -1.89 19.46
C ALA A 86 21.82 -1.94 20.48
N GLU A 87 22.65 -0.90 20.54
CA GLU A 87 23.74 -0.80 21.52
C GLU A 87 23.19 -0.83 22.96
N GLU A 88 22.13 -0.06 23.23
CA GLU A 88 21.48 -0.01 24.53
C GLU A 88 20.89 -1.36 24.93
N PHE A 89 20.16 -2.03 24.02
CA PHE A 89 19.64 -3.38 24.29
C PHE A 89 20.75 -4.40 24.51
N ALA A 90 21.86 -4.30 23.77
CA ALA A 90 23.01 -5.17 23.97
C ALA A 90 23.67 -4.94 25.35
N GLN A 91 23.76 -3.69 25.82
CA GLN A 91 24.24 -3.40 27.17
C GLN A 91 23.31 -3.98 28.25
N VAL A 92 21.99 -3.87 28.06
CA VAL A 92 21.02 -4.50 28.96
C VAL A 92 21.25 -6.01 29.00
N LEU A 93 21.40 -6.68 27.85
CA LEU A 93 21.62 -8.13 27.81
C LEU A 93 22.95 -8.58 28.41
N LYS A 94 23.98 -7.72 28.46
CA LYS A 94 25.22 -8.01 29.21
C LYS A 94 24.96 -8.09 30.71
N LYS A 95 24.12 -7.20 31.25
CA LYS A 95 23.77 -7.15 32.68
C LYS A 95 22.65 -8.16 33.03
N THR A 96 21.68 -8.36 32.13
CA THR A 96 20.49 -9.22 32.31
C THR A 96 20.22 -10.10 31.07
N PRO A 97 20.97 -11.20 30.88
CA PRO A 97 20.87 -12.05 29.68
C PRO A 97 19.50 -12.72 29.46
N THR A 98 18.69 -12.83 30.52
CA THR A 98 17.37 -13.46 30.49
C THR A 98 16.25 -12.50 30.09
N SER A 99 16.52 -11.20 29.90
CA SER A 99 15.48 -10.21 29.57
C SER A 99 14.86 -10.48 28.19
N SER A 100 13.62 -10.99 28.17
CA SER A 100 12.84 -11.18 26.94
C SER A 100 12.62 -9.86 26.19
N ALA A 101 12.34 -8.78 26.92
CA ALA A 101 12.11 -7.47 26.32
C ALA A 101 13.36 -6.94 25.58
N ALA A 102 14.54 -7.10 26.18
CA ALA A 102 15.79 -6.68 25.54
C ALA A 102 16.16 -7.57 24.35
N LYS A 103 15.91 -8.89 24.41
CA LYS A 103 16.08 -9.81 23.27
C LYS A 103 15.19 -9.41 22.09
N ILE A 104 13.92 -9.14 22.34
CA ILE A 104 12.95 -8.73 21.30
C ILE A 104 13.32 -7.37 20.73
N GLY A 105 13.69 -6.41 21.58
CA GLY A 105 14.13 -5.07 21.18
C GLY A 105 15.37 -5.12 20.29
N LEU A 106 16.38 -5.90 20.69
CA LEU A 106 17.60 -6.09 19.90
C LEU A 106 17.31 -6.78 18.56
N ALA A 107 16.54 -7.87 18.57
CA ALA A 107 16.16 -8.58 17.35
C ALA A 107 15.42 -7.66 16.37
N THR A 108 14.52 -6.80 16.87
CA THR A 108 13.81 -5.81 16.06
C THR A 108 14.79 -4.82 15.43
N CYS A 109 15.74 -4.27 16.20
CA CYS A 109 16.72 -3.33 15.67
C CYS A 109 17.60 -3.99 14.60
N VAL A 110 18.07 -5.22 14.82
CA VAL A 110 18.87 -5.99 13.85
C VAL A 110 18.12 -6.21 12.53
N LEU A 111 16.82 -6.53 12.59
CA LEU A 111 15.99 -6.73 11.40
C LEU A 111 15.73 -5.43 10.62
N GLU A 112 15.74 -4.30 11.30
CA GLU A 112 15.54 -2.97 10.70
C GLU A 112 16.83 -2.38 10.14
N THR A 113 18.00 -2.83 10.61
CA THR A 113 19.33 -2.41 10.15
C THR A 113 20.03 -3.50 9.35
N LEU A 114 19.29 -4.29 8.56
CA LEU A 114 19.89 -5.34 7.74
C LEU A 114 20.88 -4.74 6.74
N PRO A 115 22.10 -5.30 6.61
CA PRO A 115 23.08 -4.83 5.64
C PRO A 115 22.63 -5.17 4.21
N ASP A 116 23.10 -4.37 3.24
CA ASP A 116 22.82 -4.61 1.82
C ASP A 116 23.44 -5.92 1.30
N ASP A 117 24.53 -6.39 1.94
CA ASP A 117 25.14 -7.68 1.61
C ASP A 117 24.21 -8.83 2.00
N ARG A 118 23.82 -9.62 1.00
CA ARG A 118 22.85 -10.73 1.17
C ARG A 118 23.30 -11.78 2.19
N LYS A 119 24.59 -12.09 2.28
CA LYS A 119 25.10 -13.10 3.23
C LYS A 119 25.11 -12.54 4.65
N ALA A 120 25.51 -11.29 4.82
CA ALA A 120 25.48 -10.59 6.10
C ALA A 120 24.04 -10.40 6.60
N ALA A 121 23.11 -10.06 5.69
CA ALA A 121 21.68 -9.94 6.00
C ALA A 121 21.09 -11.27 6.49
N GLU A 122 21.46 -12.37 5.85
CA GLU A 122 21.00 -13.70 6.27
C GLU A 122 21.54 -14.06 7.67
N ARG A 123 22.82 -13.80 7.94
CA ARG A 123 23.40 -14.02 9.29
C ARG A 123 22.68 -13.17 10.35
N ALA A 124 22.41 -11.91 10.04
CA ALA A 124 21.69 -11.01 10.94
C ALA A 124 20.26 -11.50 11.22
N ARG A 125 19.55 -12.04 10.22
CA ARG A 125 18.23 -12.66 10.39
C ARG A 125 18.28 -13.91 11.26
N VAL A 126 19.25 -14.80 11.04
CA VAL A 126 19.46 -15.99 11.87
C VAL A 126 19.73 -15.59 13.32
N HIS A 127 20.57 -14.57 13.54
CA HIS A 127 20.83 -14.06 14.88
C HIS A 127 19.58 -13.48 15.55
N ALA A 128 18.82 -12.64 14.85
CA ALA A 128 17.57 -12.07 15.35
C ALA A 128 16.55 -13.17 15.70
N LYS A 129 16.44 -14.21 14.87
CA LYS A 129 15.56 -15.36 15.12
C LYS A 129 15.97 -16.11 16.39
N ALA A 130 17.26 -16.38 16.57
CA ALA A 130 17.76 -17.05 17.78
C ALA A 130 17.49 -16.23 19.05
N LEU A 131 17.62 -14.90 19.00
CA LEU A 131 17.25 -14.01 20.12
C LEU A 131 15.76 -14.14 20.47
N LEU A 132 14.88 -14.20 19.48
CA LEU A 132 13.44 -14.31 19.67
C LEU A 132 13.01 -15.70 20.17
N GLU A 133 13.62 -16.78 19.66
CA GLU A 133 13.37 -18.15 20.14
C GLU A 133 13.79 -18.32 21.60
N GLY A 134 14.84 -17.61 22.02
CA GLY A 134 15.29 -17.57 23.41
C GLY A 134 14.52 -16.59 24.31
N ALA A 135 13.49 -15.91 23.82
CA ALA A 135 12.67 -14.97 24.58
C ALA A 135 11.34 -15.62 25.00
N ASP A 136 11.13 -15.80 26.30
CA ASP A 136 9.88 -16.32 26.84
C ASP A 136 8.85 -15.18 26.98
N ALA A 137 8.33 -14.73 25.83
CA ALA A 137 7.28 -13.71 25.76
C ALA A 137 6.41 -13.89 24.52
N GLU A 138 5.10 -13.61 24.65
CA GLU A 138 4.15 -13.70 23.54
C GLU A 138 4.52 -12.73 22.39
N ASP A 139 5.10 -11.58 22.74
CA ASP A 139 5.62 -10.59 21.79
C ASP A 139 6.67 -11.20 20.83
N ALA A 140 7.49 -12.14 21.30
CA ALA A 140 8.51 -12.80 20.47
C ALA A 140 7.87 -13.68 19.39
N LYS A 141 6.76 -14.36 19.69
CA LYS A 141 6.03 -15.17 18.70
C LYS A 141 5.46 -14.31 17.58
N VAL A 142 5.00 -13.09 17.89
CA VAL A 142 4.52 -12.13 16.89
C VAL A 142 5.64 -11.71 15.95
N ALA A 143 6.82 -11.42 16.50
CA ALA A 143 8.00 -11.08 15.70
C ALA A 143 8.47 -12.26 14.84
N LEU A 144 8.51 -13.48 15.39
CA LEU A 144 8.81 -14.70 14.65
C LEU A 144 7.80 -14.95 13.51
N ALA A 145 6.51 -14.68 13.73
CA ALA A 145 5.50 -14.80 12.68
C ALA A 145 5.73 -13.80 11.54
N ALA A 146 6.17 -12.58 11.85
CA ALA A 146 6.53 -11.58 10.84
C ALA A 146 7.77 -12.00 10.03
N ILE A 147 8.78 -12.60 10.67
CA ILE A 147 9.94 -13.19 9.98
C ILE A 147 9.48 -14.32 9.06
N ALA A 148 8.67 -15.26 9.56
CA ALA A 148 8.15 -16.37 8.77
C ALA A 148 7.35 -15.89 7.54
N LEU A 149 6.59 -14.80 7.65
CA LEU A 149 5.95 -14.17 6.49
C LEU A 149 6.96 -13.65 5.46
N SER A 150 8.05 -13.01 5.91
CA SER A 150 9.10 -12.51 5.02
C SER A 150 9.85 -13.63 4.29
N GLU A 151 9.90 -14.83 4.89
CA GLU A 151 10.44 -16.07 4.33
C GLU A 151 9.41 -16.82 3.47
N ASN A 152 8.21 -16.27 3.28
CA ASN A 152 7.09 -16.88 2.55
C ASN A 152 6.55 -18.18 3.18
N SER A 153 6.81 -18.39 4.48
CA SER A 153 6.34 -19.53 5.28
C SER A 153 4.99 -19.22 5.95
N ILE A 154 3.93 -19.10 5.14
CA ILE A 154 2.60 -18.62 5.57
C ILE A 154 2.00 -19.50 6.69
N ARG A 155 2.08 -20.83 6.56
CA ARG A 155 1.53 -21.77 7.55
C ARG A 155 2.22 -21.67 8.91
N GLN A 156 3.54 -21.46 8.91
CA GLN A 156 4.29 -21.28 10.14
C GLN A 156 3.92 -19.96 10.83
N ALA A 157 3.79 -18.87 10.06
CA ALA A 157 3.32 -17.60 10.58
C ALA A 157 1.91 -17.72 11.19
N GLU A 158 1.01 -18.46 10.54
CA GLU A 158 -0.33 -18.72 11.07
C GLU A 158 -0.29 -19.48 12.40
N GLN A 159 0.46 -20.57 12.48
CA GLN A 159 0.61 -21.40 13.69
C GLN A 159 1.15 -20.57 14.86
N LEU A 160 2.19 -19.77 14.61
CA LEU A 160 2.77 -18.88 15.63
C LEU A 160 1.74 -17.89 16.15
N LEU A 161 0.96 -17.26 15.27
CA LEU A 161 -0.08 -16.31 15.67
C LEU A 161 -1.26 -16.97 16.41
N GLN A 162 -1.64 -18.21 16.05
CA GLN A 162 -2.69 -18.95 16.76
C GLN A 162 -2.27 -19.30 18.19
N ALA A 163 -0.97 -19.51 18.42
CA ALA A 163 -0.42 -19.79 19.74
C ALA A 163 -0.24 -18.55 20.64
N VAL A 164 -0.53 -17.35 20.13
CA VAL A 164 -0.36 -16.08 20.86
C VAL A 164 -1.55 -15.80 21.77
N ARG A 165 -1.27 -15.57 23.06
CA ARG A 165 -2.27 -15.08 24.02
C ARG A 165 -2.33 -13.55 23.98
N THR A 166 -3.32 -13.01 23.25
CA THR A 166 -3.44 -11.56 23.01
C THR A 166 -3.55 -10.70 24.27
N SER A 167 -4.05 -11.25 25.39
CA SER A 167 -4.13 -10.55 26.68
C SER A 167 -2.78 -10.29 27.34
N ARG A 168 -1.70 -10.95 26.90
CA ARG A 168 -0.35 -10.80 27.41
C ARG A 168 0.56 -9.95 26.50
N LEU A 169 0.03 -9.46 25.38
CA LEU A 169 0.79 -8.64 24.45
C LEU A 169 0.94 -7.21 24.96
N THR A 170 2.11 -6.62 24.74
CA THR A 170 2.26 -5.17 24.85
C THR A 170 1.43 -4.45 23.77
N LEU A 171 1.12 -3.17 23.96
CA LEU A 171 0.35 -2.40 22.95
C LEU A 171 1.02 -2.45 21.56
N HIS A 172 2.35 -2.33 21.52
CA HIS A 172 3.13 -2.39 20.28
C HIS A 172 3.03 -3.77 19.63
N ALA A 173 3.19 -4.84 20.42
CA ALA A 173 3.05 -6.20 19.92
C ALA A 173 1.62 -6.54 19.50
N LEU A 174 0.60 -5.94 20.15
CA LEU A 174 -0.80 -6.11 19.75
C LEU A 174 -1.11 -5.43 18.41
N ILE A 175 -0.55 -4.24 18.17
CA ILE A 175 -0.63 -3.57 16.86
C ILE A 175 0.08 -4.42 15.80
N ALA A 176 1.31 -4.86 16.08
CA ALA A 176 2.08 -5.73 15.19
C ALA A 176 1.34 -7.04 14.90
N TYR A 177 0.77 -7.68 15.92
CA TYR A 177 -0.04 -8.89 15.81
C TYR A 177 -1.18 -8.70 14.81
N HIS A 178 -1.94 -7.62 14.92
CA HIS A 178 -3.06 -7.36 14.01
C HIS A 178 -2.61 -7.04 12.57
N ILE A 179 -1.45 -6.40 12.39
CA ILE A 179 -0.86 -6.17 11.07
C ILE A 179 -0.42 -7.52 10.46
N THR A 180 0.38 -8.30 11.18
CA THR A 180 0.89 -9.61 10.72
C THR A 180 -0.27 -10.58 10.46
N ARG A 181 -1.26 -10.65 11.35
CA ARG A 181 -2.47 -11.47 11.14
C ARG A 181 -3.23 -11.03 9.91
N SER A 182 -3.38 -9.73 9.67
CA SER A 182 -4.02 -9.21 8.45
C SER A 182 -3.33 -9.72 7.18
N GLN A 183 -2.00 -9.73 7.17
CA GLN A 183 -1.22 -10.23 6.04
C GLN A 183 -1.40 -11.74 5.83
N VAL A 184 -1.32 -12.54 6.91
CA VAL A 184 -1.55 -13.99 6.87
C VAL A 184 -2.94 -14.30 6.32
N GLU A 185 -3.99 -13.73 6.90
CA GLU A 185 -5.38 -13.98 6.48
C GLU A 185 -5.62 -13.57 5.03
N SER A 186 -5.01 -12.46 4.61
CA SER A 186 -5.09 -11.99 3.22
C SER A 186 -4.43 -12.94 2.22
N LEU A 187 -3.37 -13.65 2.64
CA LEU A 187 -2.68 -14.68 1.87
C LEU A 187 -3.43 -16.01 1.87
N LEU A 188 -4.14 -16.35 2.94
CA LEU A 188 -4.97 -17.55 3.06
C LEU A 188 -6.33 -17.43 2.34
N GLY A 189 -6.74 -16.22 1.95
CA GLY A 189 -8.03 -15.96 1.28
C GLY A 189 -9.14 -15.50 2.21
N CYS A 190 -8.88 -15.41 3.52
CA CYS A 190 -9.79 -14.91 4.56
C CYS A 190 -9.87 -13.37 4.55
N HIS A 191 -10.24 -12.78 3.41
CA HIS A 191 -10.07 -11.34 3.20
C HIS A 191 -10.90 -10.44 4.13
N LEU A 192 -12.07 -10.89 4.59
CA LEU A 192 -12.88 -10.14 5.56
C LEU A 192 -12.20 -10.06 6.93
N GLU A 193 -11.62 -11.16 7.39
CA GLU A 193 -10.86 -11.24 8.64
C GLU A 193 -9.56 -10.44 8.53
N ALA A 194 -8.90 -10.51 7.37
CA ALA A 194 -7.74 -9.69 7.06
C ALA A 194 -8.05 -8.19 7.20
N MET A 195 -9.14 -7.73 6.60
CA MET A 195 -9.59 -6.34 6.76
C MET A 195 -9.95 -6.04 8.22
N ALA A 196 -10.64 -6.95 8.92
CA ALA A 196 -10.98 -6.77 10.33
C ALA A 196 -9.73 -6.57 11.22
N CYS A 197 -8.69 -7.37 11.02
CA CYS A 197 -7.42 -7.26 11.74
C CYS A 197 -6.74 -5.92 11.46
N ALA A 198 -6.61 -5.51 10.20
CA ALA A 198 -6.01 -4.22 9.86
C ALA A 198 -6.78 -3.03 10.49
N ARG A 199 -8.11 -3.10 10.56
CA ARG A 199 -8.93 -2.09 11.25
C ARG A 199 -8.65 -2.03 12.74
N ARG A 200 -8.49 -3.19 13.39
CA ARG A 200 -8.11 -3.24 14.82
C ARG A 200 -6.74 -2.61 15.05
N ALA A 201 -5.76 -2.89 14.19
CA ALA A 201 -4.45 -2.23 14.26
C ALA A 201 -4.58 -0.70 14.17
N VAL A 202 -5.39 -0.17 13.24
CA VAL A 202 -5.64 1.28 13.14
C VAL A 202 -6.33 1.84 14.38
N ALA A 203 -7.29 1.12 14.96
CA ALA A 203 -8.04 1.56 16.13
C ALA A 203 -7.22 1.60 17.44
N LEU A 204 -6.17 0.78 17.52
CA LEU A 204 -5.26 0.75 18.66
C LEU A 204 -4.24 1.90 18.67
N LEU A 205 -4.08 2.60 17.55
CA LEU A 205 -3.19 3.76 17.48
C LEU A 205 -3.78 4.92 18.30
N PRO A 206 -2.98 5.65 19.10
CA PRO A 206 -3.57 6.54 20.09
C PRO A 206 -4.30 7.74 19.46
N LYS A 207 -5.35 8.26 20.12
CA LYS A 207 -6.31 9.20 19.50
C LYS A 207 -5.74 10.57 19.12
N ARG A 208 -4.71 11.08 19.82
CA ARG A 208 -4.02 12.34 19.44
C ARG A 208 -3.26 12.23 18.10
N TYR A 209 -2.93 11.01 17.69
CA TYR A 209 -2.34 10.70 16.37
C TYR A 209 -3.38 10.77 15.25
N GLY A 210 -4.67 10.78 15.61
CA GLY A 210 -5.77 10.98 14.69
C GLY A 210 -5.85 12.40 14.13
N ARG A 211 -5.25 13.44 14.74
CA ARG A 211 -5.39 14.83 14.23
C ARG A 211 -4.43 15.17 13.07
N SER A 212 -3.22 14.60 13.02
CA SER A 212 -2.29 14.72 11.87
C SER A 212 -1.09 13.74 11.96
N PRO A 213 -1.05 12.64 11.18
CA PRO A 213 0.07 11.71 11.06
C PRO A 213 1.34 12.36 10.52
N LYS A 214 1.25 13.57 9.94
CA LYS A 214 2.42 14.35 9.52
C LYS A 214 3.17 14.98 10.68
N GLN A 215 2.54 15.10 11.86
CA GLN A 215 3.19 15.56 13.08
C GLN A 215 3.75 14.39 13.92
N CYS A 216 3.50 13.16 13.50
CA CYS A 216 3.98 11.95 14.14
C CYS A 216 5.20 11.45 13.37
N SER A 217 6.39 11.64 13.93
CA SER A 217 7.60 10.95 13.47
C SER A 217 7.69 9.55 14.09
N GLY A 218 8.39 8.64 13.42
CA GLY A 218 8.79 7.36 14.01
C GLY A 218 7.82 6.19 13.83
N LEU A 219 7.82 5.28 14.81
CA LEU A 219 7.20 3.96 14.77
C LEU A 219 5.68 3.98 14.54
N TYR A 220 4.94 4.91 15.17
CA TYR A 220 3.48 4.95 15.04
C TYR A 220 3.01 5.40 13.65
N HIS A 221 3.75 6.30 12.99
CA HIS A 221 3.46 6.66 11.61
C HIS A 221 3.68 5.44 10.69
N ARG A 222 4.79 4.72 10.89
CA ARG A 222 5.10 3.51 10.15
C ARG A 222 4.02 2.43 10.37
N ALA A 223 3.65 2.16 11.62
CA ALA A 223 2.60 1.20 11.96
C ALA A 223 1.25 1.57 11.34
N PHE A 224 0.90 2.87 11.35
CA PHE A 224 -0.29 3.36 10.65
C PHE A 224 -0.25 3.07 9.15
N THR A 225 0.85 3.42 8.48
CA THR A 225 1.01 3.16 7.04
C THR A 225 0.93 1.67 6.73
N CYS A 226 1.60 0.81 7.51
CA CYS A 226 1.54 -0.63 7.34
C CYS A 226 0.13 -1.18 7.55
N ALA A 227 -0.61 -0.71 8.56
CA ALA A 227 -1.99 -1.14 8.81
C ALA A 227 -2.92 -0.74 7.65
N VAL A 228 -2.77 0.47 7.12
CA VAL A 228 -3.54 0.93 5.95
C VAL A 228 -3.18 0.15 4.69
N ASP A 229 -1.89 -0.12 4.46
CA ASP A 229 -1.43 -0.94 3.34
C ASP A 229 -2.03 -2.35 3.41
N CYS A 230 -2.04 -2.96 4.60
CA CYS A 230 -2.64 -4.28 4.81
C CYS A 230 -4.15 -4.26 4.52
N LEU A 231 -4.84 -3.22 4.97
CA LEU A 231 -6.27 -3.03 4.72
C LEU A 231 -6.58 -2.89 3.23
N VAL A 232 -5.81 -2.06 2.52
CA VAL A 232 -5.95 -1.88 1.06
C VAL A 232 -5.65 -3.18 0.32
N ASN A 233 -4.57 -3.88 0.68
CA ASN A 233 -4.18 -5.12 0.01
C ASN A 233 -5.23 -6.23 0.21
N ALA A 234 -5.75 -6.38 1.43
CA ALA A 234 -6.85 -7.29 1.72
C ALA A 234 -8.11 -6.94 0.91
N ALA A 235 -8.45 -5.65 0.85
CA ALA A 235 -9.59 -5.16 0.07
C ALA A 235 -9.44 -5.37 -1.44
N VAL A 236 -8.24 -5.14 -2.00
CA VAL A 236 -7.93 -5.39 -3.42
C VAL A 236 -8.09 -6.86 -3.73
N ARG A 237 -7.54 -7.76 -2.89
CA ARG A 237 -7.67 -9.21 -3.10
C ARG A 237 -9.12 -9.68 -2.97
N TYR A 238 -9.87 -9.15 -2.01
CA TYR A 238 -11.30 -9.43 -1.87
C TYR A 238 -12.11 -8.97 -3.09
N ALA A 239 -11.80 -7.80 -3.62
CA ALA A 239 -12.40 -7.31 -4.85
C ALA A 239 -12.05 -8.23 -6.04
N GLN A 240 -10.80 -8.68 -6.14
CA GLN A 240 -10.34 -9.58 -7.21
C GLN A 240 -10.96 -10.97 -7.13
N SER A 241 -11.33 -11.45 -5.93
CA SER A 241 -12.01 -12.74 -5.73
C SER A 241 -13.52 -12.68 -6.01
N ALA A 242 -14.07 -11.51 -6.33
CA ALA A 242 -15.49 -11.36 -6.58
C ALA A 242 -15.92 -12.08 -7.87
N THR A 243 -16.95 -12.93 -7.75
CA THR A 243 -17.64 -13.56 -8.87
C THR A 243 -18.88 -12.76 -9.24
N HIS A 244 -19.57 -13.14 -10.33
CA HIS A 244 -20.83 -12.51 -10.72
C HIS A 244 -21.84 -12.42 -9.56
N ASN A 245 -21.98 -13.49 -8.78
CA ASN A 245 -22.96 -13.61 -7.71
C ASN A 245 -22.48 -12.97 -6.41
N SER A 246 -21.18 -13.02 -6.11
CA SER A 246 -20.66 -12.43 -4.87
C SER A 246 -20.38 -10.92 -5.00
N PHE A 247 -20.30 -10.37 -6.21
CA PHE A 247 -19.94 -8.97 -6.45
C PHE A 247 -20.77 -7.95 -5.64
N PRO A 248 -22.11 -8.01 -5.56
CA PRO A 248 -22.88 -7.02 -4.79
C PRO A 248 -22.49 -6.98 -3.32
N ARG A 249 -22.27 -8.16 -2.72
CA ARG A 249 -21.84 -8.28 -1.32
C ARG A 249 -20.42 -7.74 -1.12
N VAL A 250 -19.50 -8.08 -2.02
CA VAL A 250 -18.12 -7.57 -2.00
C VAL A 250 -18.11 -6.05 -2.12
N ALA A 251 -18.85 -5.50 -3.09
CA ALA A 251 -18.95 -4.06 -3.31
C ALA A 251 -19.53 -3.32 -2.09
N ALA A 252 -20.55 -3.87 -1.44
CA ALA A 252 -21.14 -3.30 -0.23
C ALA A 252 -20.13 -3.26 0.93
N GLU A 253 -19.37 -4.33 1.15
CA GLU A 253 -18.32 -4.37 2.18
C GLU A 253 -17.18 -3.39 1.86
N ILE A 254 -16.78 -3.26 0.60
CA ILE A 254 -15.79 -2.25 0.18
C ILE A 254 -16.34 -0.84 0.43
N GLU A 255 -17.59 -0.55 0.11
CA GLU A 255 -18.21 0.76 0.38
C GLU A 255 -18.31 1.06 1.88
N LYS A 256 -18.59 0.05 2.71
CA LYS A 256 -18.57 0.21 4.18
C LYS A 256 -17.20 0.66 4.66
N ASN A 257 -16.13 0.13 4.08
CA ASN A 257 -14.77 0.43 4.53
C ASN A 257 -14.18 1.69 3.86
N PHE A 258 -14.39 1.91 2.57
CA PHE A 258 -13.70 2.94 1.77
C PHE A 258 -14.64 3.99 1.14
N GLY A 259 -15.95 3.82 1.33
CA GLY A 259 -16.99 4.69 0.78
C GLY A 259 -17.10 6.04 1.49
N ARG A 260 -18.09 6.83 1.10
CA ARG A 260 -18.31 8.19 1.66
C ARG A 260 -18.53 8.16 3.17
N ASN A 261 -19.13 7.08 3.68
CA ASN A 261 -19.46 6.88 5.09
C ASN A 261 -18.32 6.23 5.89
N ALA A 262 -17.14 6.01 5.30
CA ALA A 262 -15.99 5.45 6.01
C ALA A 262 -15.64 6.22 7.30
N HIS A 263 -15.87 7.54 7.32
CA HIS A 263 -15.68 8.38 8.51
C HIS A 263 -16.59 8.01 9.69
N GLN A 264 -17.75 7.41 9.45
CA GLN A 264 -18.61 6.90 10.52
C GLN A 264 -18.03 5.63 11.14
N ASN A 265 -17.32 4.82 10.34
CA ASN A 265 -16.74 3.55 10.79
C ASN A 265 -15.33 3.71 11.39
N PHE A 266 -14.57 4.72 10.95
CA PHE A 266 -13.17 4.92 11.35
C PHE A 266 -12.91 6.24 12.07
N GLY A 267 -13.93 7.07 12.28
CA GLY A 267 -13.79 8.37 12.90
C GLY A 267 -12.74 9.23 12.20
N ILE A 268 -11.83 9.82 12.99
CA ILE A 268 -10.77 10.69 12.47
C ILE A 268 -9.78 9.91 11.58
N ALA A 269 -9.63 8.60 11.79
CA ALA A 269 -8.75 7.79 10.95
C ALA A 269 -9.21 7.77 9.48
N ALA A 270 -10.50 7.94 9.18
CA ALA A 270 -11.00 8.02 7.80
C ALA A 270 -10.49 9.21 7.00
N ASN A 271 -10.10 10.31 7.66
CA ASN A 271 -9.57 11.49 6.97
C ASN A 271 -8.27 11.16 6.22
N PHE A 272 -7.51 10.16 6.69
CA PHE A 272 -6.28 9.71 6.03
C PHE A 272 -6.52 8.86 4.78
N TRP A 273 -7.72 8.29 4.64
CA TRP A 273 -8.07 7.43 3.51
C TRP A 273 -8.37 8.27 2.27
N LYS A 274 -8.85 9.50 2.50
CA LYS A 274 -9.10 10.50 1.44
C LYS A 274 -7.80 10.94 0.77
N ASP A 275 -6.71 11.01 1.52
CA ASP A 275 -5.38 11.40 1.02
C ASP A 275 -4.53 10.19 0.60
N HIS A 276 -4.87 8.98 1.03
CA HIS A 276 -4.19 7.77 0.59
C HIS A 276 -4.59 7.41 -0.85
N HIS A 277 -3.68 7.77 -1.75
CA HIS A 277 -3.69 7.42 -3.17
C HIS A 277 -3.88 5.92 -3.46
N GLN A 278 -3.75 5.05 -2.46
CA GLN A 278 -3.94 3.61 -2.57
C GLN A 278 -5.41 3.20 -2.53
N THR A 279 -6.33 4.03 -1.99
CA THR A 279 -7.78 3.78 -2.07
C THR A 279 -8.26 3.72 -3.53
N PHE A 280 -7.56 4.42 -4.43
CA PHE A 280 -7.70 4.28 -5.88
C PHE A 280 -7.61 2.81 -6.34
N LEU A 281 -6.66 2.05 -5.80
CA LEU A 281 -6.40 0.66 -6.22
C LEU A 281 -7.56 -0.26 -5.86
N VAL A 282 -8.21 -0.03 -4.71
CA VAL A 282 -9.40 -0.79 -4.29
C VAL A 282 -10.53 -0.61 -5.30
N TYR A 283 -10.85 0.64 -5.66
CA TYR A 283 -11.90 0.94 -6.63
C TYR A 283 -11.56 0.50 -8.05
N LEU A 284 -10.28 0.57 -8.45
CA LEU A 284 -9.82 0.01 -9.71
C LEU A 284 -10.01 -1.50 -9.75
N ALA A 285 -9.63 -2.21 -8.68
CA ALA A 285 -9.81 -3.66 -8.56
C ALA A 285 -11.29 -4.05 -8.59
N LEU A 286 -12.14 -3.32 -7.86
CA LEU A 286 -13.59 -3.54 -7.86
C LEU A 286 -14.20 -3.30 -9.25
N GLY A 287 -13.78 -2.25 -9.96
CA GLY A 287 -14.22 -1.99 -11.34
C GLY A 287 -13.81 -3.09 -12.30
N ASN A 288 -12.59 -3.60 -12.17
CA ASN A 288 -12.10 -4.72 -12.98
C ASN A 288 -12.89 -6.01 -12.69
N ALA A 289 -13.23 -6.26 -11.42
CA ALA A 289 -14.04 -7.41 -11.02
C ALA A 289 -15.46 -7.33 -11.58
N ALA A 290 -16.11 -6.16 -11.48
CA ALA A 290 -17.40 -5.91 -12.12
C ALA A 290 -17.35 -6.14 -13.64
N TYR A 291 -16.29 -5.64 -14.30
CA TYR A 291 -16.11 -5.85 -15.74
C TYR A 291 -16.03 -7.34 -16.10
N ARG A 292 -15.23 -8.13 -15.37
CA ARG A 292 -15.13 -9.59 -15.56
C ARG A 292 -16.46 -10.29 -15.30
N ALA A 293 -17.21 -9.82 -14.31
CA ALA A 293 -18.57 -10.24 -14.02
C ALA A 293 -19.61 -9.73 -15.04
N ARG A 294 -19.22 -9.05 -16.15
CA ARG A 294 -20.14 -8.44 -17.13
C ARG A 294 -21.12 -7.41 -16.56
N ARG A 295 -20.83 -6.92 -15.36
CA ARG A 295 -21.56 -5.89 -14.62
C ARG A 295 -21.07 -4.50 -15.01
N TYR A 296 -21.22 -4.18 -16.30
CA TYR A 296 -20.50 -3.05 -16.91
C TYR A 296 -20.88 -1.67 -16.35
N GLU A 297 -22.15 -1.46 -15.98
CA GLU A 297 -22.55 -0.18 -15.37
C GLU A 297 -21.90 0.04 -14.00
N GLU A 298 -21.82 -1.02 -13.19
CA GLU A 298 -21.17 -0.97 -11.88
C GLU A 298 -19.66 -0.81 -12.03
N ALA A 299 -19.05 -1.44 -13.04
CA ALA A 299 -17.65 -1.21 -13.39
C ALA A 299 -17.38 0.28 -13.68
N LEU A 300 -18.24 0.93 -14.47
CA LEU A 300 -18.12 2.36 -14.76
C LEU A 300 -18.27 3.24 -13.50
N ARG A 301 -19.16 2.87 -12.57
CA ARG A 301 -19.28 3.57 -11.27
C ARG A 301 -18.00 3.44 -10.45
N CYS A 302 -17.43 2.25 -10.36
CA CYS A 302 -16.17 1.99 -9.65
C CYS A 302 -15.01 2.79 -10.25
N TYR A 303 -14.87 2.79 -11.57
CA TYR A 303 -13.84 3.58 -12.26
C TYR A 303 -14.01 5.10 -12.06
N LYS A 304 -15.25 5.59 -11.95
CA LYS A 304 -15.52 6.99 -11.61
C LYS A 304 -15.05 7.31 -10.19
N GLU A 305 -15.29 6.44 -9.22
CA GLU A 305 -14.79 6.61 -7.85
C GLU A 305 -13.26 6.50 -7.76
N ALA A 306 -12.64 5.62 -8.56
CA ALA A 306 -11.19 5.54 -8.68
C ALA A 306 -10.62 6.88 -9.19
N LEU A 307 -11.16 7.44 -10.28
CA LEU A 307 -10.70 8.72 -10.82
C LEU A 307 -10.77 9.87 -9.81
N ARG A 308 -11.79 9.91 -8.94
CA ARG A 308 -11.92 10.92 -7.88
C ARG A 308 -10.80 10.84 -6.84
N ARG A 309 -10.27 9.64 -6.59
CA ARG A 309 -9.25 9.36 -5.55
C ARG A 309 -7.84 9.22 -6.12
N ARG A 310 -7.67 9.43 -7.43
CA ARG A 310 -6.40 9.25 -8.11
C ARG A 310 -5.38 10.30 -7.65
N PRO A 311 -4.14 9.92 -7.30
CA PRO A 311 -3.07 10.89 -7.07
C PRO A 311 -2.76 11.68 -8.35
N ARG A 312 -2.61 13.00 -8.24
CA ARG A 312 -2.24 13.87 -9.38
C ARG A 312 -0.82 13.62 -9.89
N LYS A 313 0.10 13.21 -9.00
CA LYS A 313 1.52 12.99 -9.31
C LYS A 313 1.80 11.69 -10.11
N ARG A 314 0.81 10.80 -10.28
CA ARG A 314 0.98 9.52 -10.99
C ARG A 314 0.05 9.44 -12.22
N PRO A 315 0.45 10.03 -13.36
CA PRO A 315 -0.42 10.12 -14.55
C PRO A 315 -0.74 8.75 -15.15
N HIS A 316 0.13 7.74 -15.01
CA HIS A 316 -0.14 6.38 -15.50
C HIS A 316 -1.41 5.73 -14.91
N LEU A 317 -1.77 6.10 -13.67
CA LEU A 317 -3.01 5.64 -13.05
C LEU A 317 -4.25 6.23 -13.75
N LEU A 318 -4.15 7.45 -14.30
CA LEU A 318 -5.21 8.04 -15.12
C LEU A 318 -5.47 7.17 -16.34
N TRP A 319 -4.41 6.88 -17.09
CA TRP A 319 -4.52 6.18 -18.36
C TRP A 319 -5.10 4.79 -18.16
N THR A 320 -4.68 4.09 -17.10
CA THR A 320 -5.24 2.78 -16.72
C THR A 320 -6.76 2.84 -16.56
N VAL A 321 -7.28 3.82 -15.81
CA VAL A 321 -8.73 3.93 -15.62
C VAL A 321 -9.45 4.36 -16.90
N LEU A 322 -8.87 5.29 -17.67
CA LEU A 322 -9.47 5.72 -18.94
C LEU A 322 -9.58 4.55 -19.92
N LEU A 323 -8.53 3.74 -20.05
CA LEU A 323 -8.54 2.56 -20.92
C LEU A 323 -9.56 1.52 -20.45
N ASN A 324 -9.63 1.25 -19.15
CA ASN A 324 -10.63 0.31 -18.62
C ASN A 324 -12.07 0.81 -18.82
N ARG A 325 -12.31 2.11 -18.65
CA ARG A 325 -13.62 2.72 -18.99
C ARG A 325 -13.92 2.61 -20.48
N ALA A 326 -12.94 2.86 -21.34
CA ALA A 326 -13.11 2.74 -22.79
C ALA A 326 -13.49 1.32 -23.20
N LEU A 327 -12.81 0.31 -22.66
CA LEU A 327 -13.13 -1.10 -22.86
C LEU A 327 -14.54 -1.43 -22.36
N THR A 328 -14.93 -0.89 -21.20
CA THR A 328 -16.27 -1.10 -20.63
C THR A 328 -17.37 -0.50 -21.50
N TYR A 329 -17.18 0.71 -22.01
CA TYR A 329 -18.11 1.31 -22.97
C TYR A 329 -18.19 0.52 -24.28
N ARG A 330 -17.07 -0.02 -24.77
CA ARG A 330 -17.09 -0.92 -25.93
C ARG A 330 -17.89 -2.19 -25.66
N ALA A 331 -17.69 -2.82 -24.51
CA ALA A 331 -18.44 -4.01 -24.12
C ALA A 331 -19.95 -3.72 -24.04
N LEU A 332 -20.34 -2.59 -23.43
CA LEU A 332 -21.73 -2.13 -23.42
C LEU A 332 -22.28 -1.89 -24.84
N SER A 333 -21.49 -1.31 -25.75
CA SER A 333 -21.93 -1.08 -27.13
C SER A 333 -22.21 -2.38 -27.92
N SER A 334 -21.59 -3.49 -27.49
CA SER A 334 -21.73 -4.81 -28.11
C SER A 334 -22.92 -5.63 -27.58
N THR A 335 -23.62 -5.14 -26.55
CA THR A 335 -24.81 -5.83 -26.01
C THR A 335 -25.91 -5.94 -27.07
N SER A 336 -26.49 -7.13 -27.20
CA SER A 336 -27.58 -7.42 -28.13
C SER A 336 -28.83 -6.61 -27.79
N GLY A 337 -29.65 -6.29 -28.81
CA GLY A 337 -30.91 -5.57 -28.62
C GLY A 337 -30.80 -4.07 -28.33
N LEU A 338 -29.59 -3.50 -28.24
CA LEU A 338 -29.44 -2.05 -28.00
C LEU A 338 -29.85 -1.20 -29.21
N PRO A 339 -30.61 -0.11 -28.99
CA PRO A 339 -30.89 0.88 -30.03
C PRO A 339 -29.61 1.48 -30.61
N ALA A 340 -29.61 1.76 -31.92
CA ALA A 340 -28.44 2.29 -32.62
C ALA A 340 -27.91 3.61 -32.00
N GLY A 341 -28.81 4.48 -31.51
CA GLY A 341 -28.44 5.72 -30.82
C GLY A 341 -27.67 5.48 -29.52
N VAL A 342 -28.08 4.50 -28.72
CA VAL A 342 -27.41 4.13 -27.47
C VAL A 342 -26.04 3.51 -27.74
N ARG A 343 -25.95 2.61 -28.74
CA ARG A 343 -24.68 2.05 -29.20
C ARG A 343 -23.69 3.15 -29.60
N ARG A 344 -24.14 4.11 -30.42
CA ARG A 344 -23.32 5.26 -30.83
C ARG A 344 -22.87 6.10 -29.63
N ARG A 345 -23.73 6.32 -28.63
CA ARG A 345 -23.36 7.04 -27.40
C ARG A 345 -22.22 6.34 -26.65
N TYR A 346 -22.29 5.03 -26.47
CA TYR A 346 -21.22 4.26 -25.82
C TYR A 346 -19.93 4.29 -26.62
N LEU A 347 -19.98 4.10 -27.94
CA LEU A 347 -18.80 4.20 -28.81
C LEU A 347 -18.15 5.59 -28.75
N ARG A 348 -18.95 6.65 -28.67
CA ARG A 348 -18.45 8.02 -28.50
C ARG A 348 -17.74 8.19 -27.16
N GLN A 349 -18.33 7.69 -26.07
CA GLN A 349 -17.70 7.75 -24.75
C GLN A 349 -16.41 6.92 -24.69
N ALA A 350 -16.36 5.78 -25.37
CA ALA A 350 -15.14 4.98 -25.53
C ALA A 350 -14.06 5.76 -26.28
N SER A 351 -14.40 6.37 -27.43
CA SER A 351 -13.46 7.20 -28.21
C SER A 351 -12.88 8.33 -27.39
N GLN A 352 -13.71 9.06 -26.64
CA GLN A 352 -13.27 10.15 -25.77
C GLN A 352 -12.26 9.70 -24.70
N CYS A 353 -12.45 8.50 -24.14
CA CYS A 353 -11.51 7.96 -23.16
C CYS A 353 -10.16 7.61 -23.82
N TYR A 354 -10.17 6.99 -25.01
CA TYR A 354 -8.96 6.72 -25.76
C TYR A 354 -8.25 8.00 -26.22
N GLU A 355 -9.01 9.01 -26.66
CA GLU A 355 -8.51 10.32 -27.07
C GLU A 355 -7.71 11.00 -25.95
N GLN A 356 -8.24 11.01 -24.73
CA GLN A 356 -7.55 11.59 -23.58
C GLN A 356 -6.16 10.96 -23.34
N VAL A 357 -6.03 9.63 -23.54
CA VAL A 357 -4.73 8.95 -23.43
C VAL A 357 -3.85 9.23 -24.64
N ALA A 358 -4.42 9.25 -25.85
CA ALA A 358 -3.68 9.44 -27.10
C ALA A 358 -3.03 10.83 -27.21
N PHE A 359 -3.71 11.88 -26.70
CA PHE A 359 -3.22 13.25 -26.71
C PHE A 359 -2.37 13.64 -25.50
N ASP A 360 -2.30 12.81 -24.46
CA ASP A 360 -1.43 13.09 -23.32
C ASP A 360 0.04 12.88 -23.70
N ARG A 361 0.80 13.97 -23.81
CA ARG A 361 2.22 13.93 -24.16
C ARG A 361 3.09 13.21 -23.12
N LYS A 362 2.61 13.06 -21.88
CA LYS A 362 3.32 12.31 -20.84
C LYS A 362 3.18 10.80 -21.02
N ALA A 363 2.21 10.33 -21.82
CA ALA A 363 2.05 8.92 -22.11
C ALA A 363 3.11 8.43 -23.09
N ALA A 364 3.61 7.21 -22.87
CA ALA A 364 4.56 6.57 -23.76
C ALA A 364 4.02 6.50 -25.20
N GLU A 365 4.87 6.69 -26.20
CA GLU A 365 4.46 6.74 -27.61
C GLU A 365 3.73 5.48 -28.06
N ARG A 366 4.17 4.30 -27.60
CA ARG A 366 3.48 3.02 -27.83
C ARG A 366 2.06 3.02 -27.29
N LEU A 367 1.83 3.58 -26.10
CA LEU A 367 0.49 3.67 -25.51
C LEU A 367 -0.40 4.61 -26.32
N ARG A 368 0.14 5.77 -26.70
CA ARG A 368 -0.57 6.76 -27.52
C ARG A 368 -0.92 6.22 -28.91
N TYR A 369 0.00 5.46 -29.51
CA TYR A 369 -0.20 4.79 -30.79
C TYR A 369 -1.42 3.86 -30.76
N TRP A 370 -1.49 2.96 -29.78
CA TRP A 370 -2.63 2.05 -29.64
C TRP A 370 -3.92 2.76 -29.25
N ALA A 371 -3.84 3.80 -28.41
CA ALA A 371 -5.00 4.62 -28.08
C ALA A 371 -5.58 5.36 -29.30
N HIS A 372 -4.73 5.90 -30.19
CA HIS A 372 -5.20 6.49 -31.45
C HIS A 372 -5.92 5.46 -32.32
N LEU A 373 -5.38 4.24 -32.46
CA LEU A 373 -6.01 3.19 -33.26
C LEU A 373 -7.35 2.72 -32.66
N ALA A 374 -7.42 2.57 -31.33
CA ALA A 374 -8.64 2.20 -30.65
C ALA A 374 -9.74 3.26 -30.78
N ALA A 375 -9.38 4.56 -30.67
CA ALA A 375 -10.29 5.66 -30.95
C ALA A 375 -10.76 5.65 -32.42
N ALA A 376 -9.84 5.43 -33.37
CA ALA A 376 -10.17 5.34 -34.78
C ALA A 376 -11.19 4.24 -35.06
N GLN A 377 -11.06 3.09 -34.40
CA GLN A 377 -12.00 1.98 -34.54
C GLN A 377 -13.39 2.34 -34.00
N CYS A 378 -13.48 2.97 -32.82
CA CYS A 378 -14.78 3.42 -32.28
C CYS A 378 -15.46 4.44 -33.21
N LEU A 379 -14.70 5.38 -33.76
CA LEU A 379 -15.21 6.37 -34.72
C LEU A 379 -15.66 5.72 -36.03
N PHE A 380 -14.92 4.73 -36.51
CA PHE A 380 -15.27 3.96 -37.70
C PHE A 380 -16.60 3.21 -37.52
N GLU A 381 -16.80 2.54 -36.38
CA GLU A 381 -18.06 1.85 -36.05
C GLU A 381 -19.25 2.82 -35.92
N MET A 382 -19.00 4.10 -35.66
CA MET A 382 -20.02 5.16 -35.68
C MET A 382 -20.25 5.79 -37.08
N ASN A 383 -19.57 5.32 -38.12
CA ASN A 383 -19.52 5.89 -39.47
C ASN A 383 -18.87 7.29 -39.57
N ASP A 384 -18.11 7.73 -38.56
CA ASP A 384 -17.29 8.95 -38.68
C ASP A 384 -15.92 8.61 -39.28
N PHE A 385 -15.92 8.29 -40.58
CA PHE A 385 -14.71 7.92 -41.31
C PHE A 385 -13.69 9.07 -41.38
N SER A 386 -14.14 10.32 -41.25
CA SER A 386 -13.28 11.49 -41.30
C SER A 386 -12.39 11.57 -40.05
N ALA A 387 -13.00 11.44 -38.87
CA ALA A 387 -12.33 11.47 -37.58
C ALA A 387 -11.48 10.21 -37.38
N ALA A 388 -12.01 9.04 -37.75
CA ALA A 388 -11.27 7.78 -37.70
C ALA A 388 -9.95 7.87 -38.48
N ARG A 389 -9.99 8.44 -39.70
CA ARG A 389 -8.80 8.65 -40.52
C ARG A 389 -7.79 9.61 -39.89
N ARG A 390 -8.24 10.69 -39.24
CA ARG A 390 -7.35 11.63 -38.52
C ARG A 390 -6.61 10.93 -37.38
N HIS A 391 -7.29 10.07 -36.63
CA HIS A 391 -6.67 9.27 -35.57
C HIS A 391 -5.65 8.26 -36.13
N ALA A 392 -6.01 7.54 -37.19
CA ALA A 392 -5.09 6.61 -37.83
C ALA A 392 -3.85 7.31 -38.42
N GLN A 393 -4.00 8.53 -38.96
CA GLN A 393 -2.87 9.35 -39.42
C GLN A 393 -1.92 9.74 -38.28
N ARG A 394 -2.45 10.10 -37.10
CA ARG A 394 -1.63 10.39 -35.92
C ARG A 394 -0.90 9.15 -35.40
N ALA A 395 -1.53 7.97 -35.44
CA ALA A 395 -0.86 6.71 -35.15
C ALA A 395 0.28 6.42 -36.15
N LEU A 396 0.08 6.69 -37.45
CA LEU A 396 1.14 6.57 -38.45
C LEU A 396 2.32 7.50 -38.17
N GLN A 397 2.07 8.74 -37.76
CA GLN A 397 3.13 9.69 -37.39
C GLN A 397 4.00 9.14 -36.25
N LEU A 398 3.38 8.59 -35.20
CA LEU A 398 4.10 7.94 -34.09
C LEU A 398 4.89 6.71 -34.55
N ALA A 399 4.35 5.93 -35.50
CA ALA A 399 5.06 4.77 -36.04
C ALA A 399 6.26 5.15 -36.93
N ASN A 400 6.26 6.34 -37.52
CA ASN A 400 7.40 6.82 -38.29
C ASN A 400 8.56 7.30 -37.39
N THR A 401 8.25 7.78 -36.18
CA THR A 401 9.25 8.31 -35.24
C THR A 401 9.79 7.23 -34.30
N HIS A 402 8.98 6.24 -33.91
CA HIS A 402 9.35 5.22 -32.94
C HIS A 402 9.74 3.89 -33.61
N LYS A 403 11.00 3.44 -33.41
CA LYS A 403 11.45 2.11 -33.86
C LYS A 403 10.61 1.01 -33.21
N GLY A 404 10.08 0.07 -34.00
CA GLY A 404 9.30 -1.08 -33.51
C GLY A 404 7.78 -0.94 -33.53
N LEU A 405 7.22 0.19 -33.99
CA LEU A 405 5.79 0.32 -34.27
C LEU A 405 5.50 0.03 -35.76
N SER A 406 4.42 -0.72 -36.04
CA SER A 406 4.04 -1.06 -37.41
C SER A 406 3.34 0.11 -38.10
N GLN A 407 3.80 0.46 -39.31
CA GLN A 407 3.10 1.42 -40.16
C GLN A 407 1.88 0.80 -40.86
N THR A 408 1.85 -0.53 -40.97
CA THR A 408 0.86 -1.28 -41.74
C THR A 408 -0.56 -1.11 -41.19
N VAL A 409 -0.71 -1.17 -39.86
CA VAL A 409 -2.01 -1.08 -39.18
C VAL A 409 -2.69 0.29 -39.38
N PRO A 410 -2.04 1.44 -39.11
CA PRO A 410 -2.66 2.74 -39.35
C PRO A 410 -2.91 3.01 -40.83
N LEU A 411 -2.01 2.59 -41.73
CA LEU A 411 -2.22 2.71 -43.19
C LEU A 411 -3.46 1.95 -43.65
N LEU A 412 -3.66 0.73 -43.13
CA LEU A 412 -4.85 -0.07 -43.43
C LEU A 412 -6.12 0.60 -42.91
N ALA A 413 -6.11 1.06 -41.66
CA ALA A 413 -7.24 1.79 -41.09
C ALA A 413 -7.61 3.03 -41.92
N MET A 414 -6.62 3.81 -42.37
CA MET A 414 -6.84 4.96 -43.26
C MET A 414 -7.42 4.53 -44.62
N ALA A 415 -6.93 3.43 -45.21
CA ALA A 415 -7.40 2.93 -46.50
C ALA A 415 -8.87 2.50 -46.43
N VAL A 416 -9.24 1.74 -45.39
CA VAL A 416 -10.61 1.28 -45.16
C VAL A 416 -11.56 2.45 -44.90
N CYS A 417 -11.14 3.46 -44.13
CA CYS A 417 -11.93 4.68 -43.94
C CYS A 417 -12.16 5.42 -45.26
N ALA A 418 -11.14 5.55 -46.11
CA ALA A 418 -11.26 6.21 -47.41
C ALA A 418 -12.19 5.45 -48.36
N ASP A 419 -12.11 4.12 -48.38
CA ASP A 419 -12.99 3.22 -49.16
C ASP A 419 -14.45 3.40 -48.74
N LYS A 420 -14.74 3.32 -47.43
CA LYS A 420 -16.11 3.48 -46.90
C LYS A 420 -16.67 4.90 -47.06
N ALA A 421 -15.80 5.91 -47.10
CA ALA A 421 -16.19 7.29 -47.41
C ALA A 421 -16.36 7.57 -48.92
N GLY A 422 -16.26 6.57 -49.80
CA GLY A 422 -16.39 6.74 -51.25
C GLY A 422 -15.18 7.39 -51.93
N LYS A 423 -14.06 7.57 -51.23
CA LYS A 423 -12.84 8.23 -51.76
C LYS A 423 -11.93 7.22 -52.47
N THR A 424 -12.44 6.64 -53.55
CA THR A 424 -11.84 5.50 -54.29
C THR A 424 -10.37 5.71 -54.65
N ALA A 425 -10.00 6.86 -55.21
CA ALA A 425 -8.61 7.14 -55.60
C ALA A 425 -7.66 7.17 -54.39
N SER A 426 -8.09 7.79 -53.29
CA SER A 426 -7.32 7.84 -52.05
C SER A 426 -7.19 6.45 -51.42
N ALA A 427 -8.26 5.65 -51.45
CA ALA A 427 -8.27 4.29 -50.90
C ALA A 427 -7.26 3.39 -51.63
N ILE A 428 -7.26 3.39 -52.96
CA ILE A 428 -6.31 2.63 -53.80
C ILE A 428 -4.87 3.03 -53.47
N LYS A 429 -4.57 4.33 -53.39
CA LYS A 429 -3.22 4.83 -53.05
C LYS A 429 -2.77 4.31 -51.68
N LEU A 430 -3.65 4.34 -50.68
CA LEU A 430 -3.35 3.87 -49.34
C LEU A 430 -3.18 2.35 -49.27
N TYR A 431 -4.05 1.56 -49.91
CA TYR A 431 -3.90 0.10 -49.96
C TYR A 431 -2.59 -0.34 -50.63
N ARG A 432 -2.12 0.37 -51.67
CA ARG A 432 -0.80 0.11 -52.26
C ARG A 432 0.33 0.37 -51.27
N ARG A 433 0.25 1.46 -50.50
CA ARG A 433 1.22 1.74 -49.42
C ARG A 433 1.20 0.67 -48.35
N VAL A 434 0.04 0.13 -48.00
CA VAL A 434 -0.08 -1.01 -47.06
C VAL A 434 0.69 -2.22 -47.57
N LEU A 435 0.55 -2.56 -48.86
CA LEU A 435 1.30 -3.68 -49.46
C LEU A 435 2.81 -3.43 -49.47
N GLY A 436 3.24 -2.20 -49.70
CA GLY A 436 4.67 -1.82 -49.66
C GLY A 436 5.27 -1.80 -48.26
N ALA A 437 4.47 -1.56 -47.21
CA ALA A 437 4.94 -1.55 -45.83
C ALA A 437 5.22 -2.96 -45.26
N GLY A 438 4.76 -4.02 -45.93
CA GLY A 438 5.00 -5.41 -45.52
C GLY A 438 4.26 -5.86 -44.26
N GLY A 439 4.46 -7.12 -43.87
CA GLY A 439 3.94 -7.70 -42.63
C GLY A 439 2.43 -7.96 -42.60
N LEU A 440 1.74 -7.92 -43.74
CA LEU A 440 0.30 -8.14 -43.82
C LEU A 440 -0.04 -9.61 -44.11
N ARG A 441 -0.68 -10.31 -43.16
CA ARG A 441 -1.14 -11.70 -43.37
C ARG A 441 -2.15 -11.83 -44.52
N ASN A 442 -2.99 -10.81 -44.73
CA ASN A 442 -4.09 -10.84 -45.70
C ASN A 442 -3.78 -10.02 -46.97
N ALA A 443 -2.54 -10.07 -47.47
CA ALA A 443 -2.12 -9.28 -48.64
C ALA A 443 -2.96 -9.58 -49.90
N ALA A 444 -3.38 -10.84 -50.07
CA ALA A 444 -4.26 -11.25 -51.16
C ALA A 444 -5.62 -10.51 -51.13
N ASP A 445 -6.22 -10.34 -49.96
CA ASP A 445 -7.50 -9.62 -49.80
C ASP A 445 -7.38 -8.16 -50.18
N VAL A 446 -6.29 -7.52 -49.77
CA VAL A 446 -6.00 -6.13 -50.13
C VAL A 446 -5.82 -5.98 -51.64
N ARG A 447 -5.10 -6.90 -52.30
CA ARG A 447 -4.95 -6.90 -53.76
C ARG A 447 -6.31 -7.09 -54.46
N ARG A 448 -7.13 -8.02 -53.99
CA ARG A 448 -8.50 -8.23 -54.50
C ARG A 448 -9.35 -6.97 -54.35
N ARG A 449 -9.28 -6.29 -53.20
CA ARG A 449 -10.02 -5.05 -52.95
C ARG A 449 -9.56 -3.90 -53.86
N ILE A 450 -8.26 -3.75 -54.09
CA ILE A 450 -7.71 -2.78 -55.05
C ILE A 450 -8.30 -3.00 -56.44
N ALA A 451 -8.32 -4.25 -56.94
CA ALA A 451 -8.86 -4.58 -58.26
C ALA A 451 -10.36 -4.25 -58.37
N GLN A 452 -11.14 -4.54 -57.32
CA GLN A 452 -12.56 -4.16 -57.26
C GLN A 452 -12.77 -2.65 -57.34
N LEU A 453 -11.98 -1.87 -56.58
CA LEU A 453 -12.07 -0.41 -56.57
C LEU A 453 -11.64 0.21 -57.91
N GLN A 454 -10.65 -0.38 -58.59
CA GLN A 454 -10.23 0.06 -59.93
C GLN A 454 -11.33 -0.16 -60.97
N ARG A 455 -12.04 -1.31 -60.91
CA ARG A 455 -13.19 -1.57 -61.79
C ARG A 455 -14.33 -0.56 -61.55
N ARG A 456 -14.60 -0.22 -60.28
CA ARG A 456 -15.59 0.81 -59.91
C ARG A 456 -15.22 2.23 -60.32
N LYS A 457 -13.94 2.53 -60.54
CA LYS A 457 -13.48 3.84 -61.03
C LYS A 457 -13.62 3.98 -62.56
N LYS A 458 -13.65 2.85 -63.29
CA LYS A 458 -13.79 2.81 -64.75
C LYS A 458 -15.24 2.82 -65.22
N ARG A 459 -16.17 2.47 -64.33
CA ARG A 459 -17.61 2.73 -64.49
C ARG A 459 -17.90 4.10 -63.88
#